data_AF-A0A286B746-F1
#
_entry.id   AF-A0A286B746-F1
#
_cell.length_a   1.000
_cell.length_b   1.000
_cell.length_c   1.000
_cell.angle_alpha   90.00
_cell.angle_beta   90.00
_cell.angle_gamma   90.00
#
_symmetry.space_group_name_H-M   'P 1'
#
loop_
_entity.id
_entity.type
_entity.pdbx_description
1 polymer ?
#
loop_
_entity_poly.entity_id
_entity_poly.type
_entity_poly.pdbx_seq_one_letter_code
_entity_poly.pdbx_strand_id
1 'polypeptide(L)' 'MDKDAEGLGADFELWQQLTDDYEAALGALARGEPGARERVLRLSLALRQLHPDLSPVDDNS' A
#
# COMPACT_ATOMS: atom_id res chain seq x y z
N MET A 1 10.03 24.25 -14.82
CA MET A 1 9.97 24.13 -13.35
C MET A 1 8.78 23.22 -13.15
N ASP A 2 8.98 21.90 -13.31
CA ASP A 2 7.89 20.93 -13.54
C ASP A 2 8.16 19.51 -13.00
N LYS A 3 9.32 19.28 -12.37
CA LYS A 3 9.68 17.92 -11.89
C LYS A 3 8.84 17.46 -10.70
N ASP A 4 8.30 18.40 -9.93
CA ASP A 4 7.57 18.09 -8.71
C ASP A 4 6.11 17.66 -9.01
N ALA A 5 5.53 18.12 -10.13
CA ALA A 5 4.15 17.76 -10.51
C ALA A 5 4.05 16.34 -11.09
N GLU A 6 5.04 15.92 -11.89
CA GLU A 6 5.10 14.55 -12.43
C GLU A 6 5.38 13.51 -11.33
N GLY A 7 6.23 13.84 -10.35
CA GLY A 7 6.53 12.96 -9.21
C GLY A 7 5.32 12.70 -8.33
N LEU A 8 4.51 13.74 -8.05
CA LEU A 8 3.28 13.60 -7.26
C LEU A 8 2.21 12.74 -7.94
N GLY A 9 2.14 12.78 -9.28
CA GLY A 9 1.21 11.93 -10.05
C GLY A 9 1.62 10.46 -10.02
N ALA A 10 2.92 10.17 -10.18
CA ALA A 10 3.45 8.82 -10.16
C ALA A 10 3.30 8.13 -8.79
N ASP A 11 3.50 8.88 -7.70
CA ASP A 11 3.31 8.36 -6.34
C ASP A 11 1.84 8.05 -6.05
N PHE A 12 0.91 8.87 -6.57
CA PHE A 12 -0.53 8.63 -6.43
C PHE A 12 -1.01 7.41 -7.23
N GLU A 13 -0.59 7.25 -8.49
CA GLU A 13 -0.94 6.08 -9.31
C GLU A 13 -0.42 4.79 -8.68
N LEU A 14 0.82 4.81 -8.17
CA LEU A 14 1.41 3.67 -7.47
C LEU A 14 0.65 3.34 -6.18
N TRP A 15 0.29 4.35 -5.39
CA TRP A 15 -0.50 4.16 -4.18
C TRP A 15 -1.88 3.57 -4.49
N GLN A 16 -2.54 4.07 -5.53
CA GLN A 16 -3.84 3.57 -5.97
C GLN A 16 -3.75 2.09 -6.35
N GLN A 17 -2.78 1.74 -7.22
CA GLN A 17 -2.58 0.36 -7.64
C GLN A 17 -2.32 -0.58 -6.46
N LEU A 18 -1.45 -0.19 -5.52
CA LEU A 18 -1.16 -1.01 -4.34
C LEU A 18 -2.37 -1.18 -3.42
N THR A 19 -3.25 -0.17 -3.35
CA THR A 19 -4.47 -0.23 -2.55
C THR A 19 -5.50 -1.16 -3.19
N ASP A 20 -5.68 -1.09 -4.50
CA ASP A 20 -6.57 -1.98 -5.26
C ASP A 20 -6.10 -3.44 -5.16
N ASP A 21 -4.78 -3.68 -5.31
CA ASP A 21 -4.17 -5.00 -5.17
C ASP A 21 -4.36 -5.54 -3.73
N TYR A 22 -4.26 -4.67 -2.72
CA TYR A 22 -4.48 -5.03 -1.32
C TYR A 22 -5.92 -5.47 -1.07
N GLU A 23 -6.91 -4.74 -1.60
CA GLU A 23 -8.32 -5.10 -1.50
C GLU A 23 -8.60 -6.45 -2.19
N ALA A 24 -8.07 -6.67 -3.39
CA ALA A 24 -8.20 -7.95 -4.09
C ALA A 24 -7.59 -9.11 -3.28
N ALA A 25 -6.43 -8.89 -2.65
CA ALA A 25 -5.76 -9.87 -1.81
C ALA A 25 -6.55 -10.18 -0.52
N LEU A 26 -7.24 -9.20 0.07
CA LEU A 26 -8.17 -9.42 1.18
C LEU A 26 -9.37 -10.27 0.74
N GLY A 27 -9.92 -10.01 -0.44
CA GLY A 27 -10.98 -10.84 -1.02
C GLY A 27 -10.53 -12.30 -1.23
N ALA A 28 -9.32 -12.51 -1.74
CA ALA A 28 -8.71 -13.84 -1.88
C ALA A 28 -8.47 -14.52 -0.52
N LEU A 29 -8.06 -13.75 0.50
CA LEU A 29 -7.87 -14.25 1.86
C LEU A 29 -9.18 -14.70 2.48
N ALA A 30 -10.27 -13.93 2.31
CA ALA A 30 -11.60 -14.28 2.78
C ALA A 30 -12.15 -15.56 2.13
N ARG A 31 -11.75 -15.83 0.88
CA ARG A 31 -12.07 -17.09 0.17
C ARG A 31 -11.15 -18.26 0.53
N GLY A 32 -10.12 -18.04 1.35
CA GLY A 32 -9.15 -19.07 1.74
C GLY A 32 -8.18 -19.46 0.62
N GLU A 33 -7.93 -18.57 -0.35
CA GLU A 33 -7.01 -18.87 -1.45
C GLU A 33 -5.57 -19.06 -0.95
N PRO A 34 -4.85 -20.08 -1.46
CA PRO A 34 -3.48 -20.35 -1.05
C PRO A 34 -2.57 -19.16 -1.41
N GLY A 35 -1.76 -18.73 -0.46
CA GLY A 35 -0.84 -17.59 -0.63
C GLY A 35 -1.48 -16.21 -0.49
N ALA A 36 -2.80 -16.09 -0.34
CA ALA A 36 -3.46 -14.80 -0.16
C ALA A 36 -2.97 -14.06 1.10
N ARG A 37 -2.77 -14.78 2.21
CA ARG A 37 -2.19 -14.21 3.43
C ARG A 37 -0.82 -13.57 3.20
N GLU A 38 0.04 -14.23 2.44
CA GLU A 38 1.38 -13.71 2.15
C GLU A 38 1.33 -12.48 1.24
N ARG A 39 0.43 -12.48 0.25
CA ARG A 39 0.19 -11.32 -0.62
C ARG A 39 -0.30 -10.11 0.17
N VAL A 40 -1.29 -10.29 1.06
CA VAL A 40 -1.79 -9.23 1.95
C VAL A 40 -0.66 -8.63 2.79
N LEU A 41 0.21 -9.46 3.36
CA LEU A 41 1.34 -8.99 4.16
C LEU A 41 2.34 -8.17 3.33
N ARG A 42 2.73 -8.66 2.14
CA ARG A 42 3.66 -7.93 1.25
C ARG A 42 3.09 -6.58 0.81
N LEU A 43 1.81 -6.55 0.43
CA LEU A 43 1.13 -5.33 -0.01
C LEU A 43 0.98 -4.33 1.16
N SER A 44 0.68 -4.81 2.37
CA SER A 44 0.64 -3.95 3.56
C SER A 44 1.98 -3.31 3.90
N LEU A 45 3.09 -4.00 3.61
CA LEU A 45 4.43 -3.47 3.81
C LEU A 45 4.77 -2.43 2.74
N ALA A 46 4.44 -2.70 1.48
CA ALA A 46 4.66 -1.77 0.37
C ALA A 46 3.89 -0.45 0.57
N LEU A 47 2.62 -0.52 0.97
CA LEU A 47 1.80 0.66 1.28
C LEU A 47 2.39 1.50 2.42
N ARG A 48 2.89 0.87 3.49
CA ARG A 48 3.55 1.59 4.61
C ARG A 48 4.88 2.24 4.19
N GLN A 49 5.64 1.60 3.31
CA GLN A 49 6.89 2.17 2.82
C GLN A 49 6.65 3.37 1.89
N LEU A 50 5.57 3.34 1.12
CA LEU A 50 5.17 4.45 0.24
C LEU A 50 4.68 5.67 1.03
N HIS A 51 3.95 5.45 2.13
CA HIS A 51 3.50 6.51 3.04
C HIS A 51 3.86 6.18 4.50
N PRO A 52 5.11 6.48 4.93
CA PRO A 52 5.55 6.24 6.30
C PRO A 52 4.74 7.03 7.35
N ASP A 53 4.12 8.14 6.94
CA ASP A 53 3.22 8.99 7.74
C ASP A 53 1.92 8.29 8.19
N LEU A 54 1.53 7.18 7.54
CA LEU A 54 0.38 6.36 7.95
C LEU A 54 0.75 5.30 9.00
N SER A 55 2.02 5.24 9.40
CA SER A 55 2.38 4.50 10.62
C SER A 55 1.62 5.16 11.76
N PRO A 56 0.90 4.40 12.62
CA PRO A 56 0.34 5.00 13.83
C PRO A 56 1.49 5.69 14.53
N VAL A 57 1.38 7.02 14.65
CA VAL A 57 2.32 7.85 15.39
C VAL A 57 2.62 7.12 16.68
N ASP A 58 3.87 6.67 16.82
CA ASP A 58 4.41 6.31 18.12
C ASP A 58 4.39 7.65 18.88
N ASP A 59 3.35 7.78 19.72
CA ASP A 59 3.31 8.73 20.81
C ASP A 59 4.56 8.48 21.65
N ASN A 60 5.65 9.20 21.38
CA ASN A 60 6.74 9.25 22.34
C ASN A 60 7.62 10.52 22.21
N SER A 61 7.37 11.39 23.20
CA SER A 61 8.27 12.37 23.84
C SER A 61 8.53 13.70 23.15
#